data_AF-A0A2V6YL23-F1
#
_entry.id   AF-A0A2V6YL23-F1
#
_cell.length_a   1.000
_cell.length_b   1.000
_cell.length_c   1.000
_cell.angle_alpha   90.00
_cell.angle_beta   90.00
_cell.angle_gamma   90.00
#
_symmetry.space_group_name_H-M   'P 1'
#
loop_
_entity.id
_entity.type
_entity.pdbx_description
1 polymer ?
#
loop_
_entity_poly.entity_id
_entity_poly.type
_entity_poly.pdbx_seq_one_letter_code
_entity_poly.pdbx_strand_id
1 'polypeptide(L)'
;MRSRALGLAFLLGLAACNQSPGPLYKADRVAKAEAAMAECKKRVGLDDVATPSGMVLDDPATRGQEMTPEMAGQLRLKVQCALELNELLAARRDAQ
;
A
#
# COMPACT_ATOMS: atom_id res chain seq x y z
N MET A 1 -25.65 46.00 -0.43
CA MET A 1 -25.81 44.58 -0.85
C MET A 1 -24.45 43.99 -1.26
N ARG A 2 -23.54 43.66 -0.32
CA ARG A 2 -22.20 43.13 -0.68
C ARG A 2 -21.61 42.11 0.30
N SER A 3 -22.38 41.62 1.27
CA SER A 3 -21.85 40.78 2.37
C SER A 3 -22.36 39.34 2.39
N ARG A 4 -23.21 38.94 1.43
CA ARG A 4 -23.80 37.58 1.37
C ARG A 4 -23.00 36.57 0.54
N ALA A 5 -22.07 37.04 -0.30
CA ALA A 5 -21.31 36.16 -1.20
C ALA A 5 -20.10 35.50 -0.53
N LEU A 6 -19.53 36.09 0.53
CA LEU A 6 -18.35 35.52 1.21
C LEU A 6 -18.66 34.26 2.04
N GLY A 7 -19.88 34.13 2.56
CA GLY A 7 -20.25 32.98 3.40
C GLY A 7 -20.37 31.67 2.64
N LEU A 8 -20.77 31.72 1.35
CA LEU A 8 -20.96 30.50 0.54
C LEU A 8 -19.63 29.87 0.11
N ALA A 9 -18.61 30.69 -0.17
CA ALA A 9 -17.29 30.19 -0.57
C ALA A 9 -16.59 29.43 0.56
N PHE A 10 -16.81 29.85 1.81
CA PHE A 10 -16.20 29.20 2.98
C PHE A 10 -16.79 27.82 3.28
N LEU A 11 -18.08 27.61 2.97
CA LEU A 11 -18.75 26.32 3.12
C LEU A 11 -18.35 25.32 2.02
N LEU A 12 -18.05 25.78 0.81
CA LEU A 12 -17.57 24.93 -0.30
C LEU A 12 -16.15 24.40 -0.07
N GLY A 13 -15.29 25.16 0.61
CA GLY A 13 -13.92 24.72 0.93
C GLY A 13 -13.88 23.54 1.92
N LEU A 14 -14.83 23.45 2.84
CA LEU A 14 -14.88 22.38 3.85
C LEU A 14 -15.36 21.03 3.28
N ALA A 15 -16.13 21.05 2.19
CA ALA A 15 -16.59 19.81 1.53
C ALA A 15 -15.49 19.11 0.72
N ALA A 16 -14.49 19.86 0.25
CA ALA A 16 -13.36 19.30 -0.53
C ALA A 16 -12.33 18.55 0.33
N CYS A 17 -12.22 18.88 1.62
CA CYS A 17 -11.32 18.18 2.54
C CYS A 17 -11.89 16.86 3.09
N ASN A 18 -13.18 16.60 2.88
CA ASN A 18 -13.88 15.41 3.38
C ASN A 18 -14.28 14.44 2.26
N GLN A 19 -13.72 14.62 1.06
CA GLN A 19 -13.99 13.75 -0.07
C GLN A 19 -13.20 12.45 0.11
N SER A 20 -13.84 11.49 0.80
CA SER A 20 -13.33 10.12 0.87
C SER A 20 -13.12 9.63 -0.57
N PRO A 21 -11.91 9.16 -0.93
CA PRO A 21 -11.62 8.76 -2.30
C PRO A 21 -12.60 7.68 -2.77
N GLY A 22 -13.20 7.91 -3.93
CA GLY A 22 -14.19 6.99 -4.51
C GLY A 22 -13.57 5.62 -4.87
N PRO A 23 -14.40 4.59 -5.13
CA PRO A 23 -13.93 3.23 -5.40
C PRO A 23 -12.91 3.12 -6.55
N LEU A 24 -13.07 3.93 -7.60
CA LEU A 24 -12.14 3.96 -8.74
C LEU A 24 -10.72 4.41 -8.35
N TYR A 25 -10.60 5.38 -7.44
CA TYR A 25 -9.31 5.84 -6.93
C TYR A 25 -8.61 4.74 -6.13
N LYS A 26 -9.36 4.01 -5.30
CA LYS A 26 -8.82 2.91 -4.47
C LYS A 26 -8.27 1.78 -5.35
N ALA A 27 -9.00 1.41 -6.40
CA ALA A 27 -8.53 0.39 -7.36
C ALA A 27 -7.27 0.83 -8.13
N ASP A 28 -7.22 2.08 -8.58
CA ASP A 28 -6.03 2.64 -9.25
C ASP A 28 -4.81 2.67 -8.32
N ARG A 29 -5.00 3.01 -7.04
CA ARG A 29 -3.94 2.96 -6.03
C ARG A 29 -3.38 1.55 -5.85
N VAL A 30 -4.25 0.53 -5.76
CA VAL A 30 -3.80 -0.87 -5.66
C VAL A 30 -2.97 -1.26 -6.89
N ALA A 31 -3.44 -0.97 -8.11
CA ALA A 31 -2.72 -1.30 -9.33
C ALA A 31 -1.33 -0.63 -9.41
N LYS A 32 -1.23 0.65 -9.00
CA LYS A 32 0.05 1.37 -8.92
C LYS A 32 1.00 0.76 -7.89
N ALA A 33 0.49 0.39 -6.72
CA ALA A 33 1.29 -0.24 -5.68
C ALA A 33 1.77 -1.65 -6.10
N GLU A 34 0.95 -2.41 -6.82
CA GLU A 34 1.33 -3.71 -7.38
C GLU A 34 2.44 -3.57 -8.44
N ALA A 35 2.35 -2.58 -9.31
CA ALA A 35 3.39 -2.29 -10.30
C ALA A 35 4.71 -1.87 -9.63
N ALA A 36 4.66 -1.01 -8.61
CA ALA A 36 5.84 -0.60 -7.86
C ALA A 36 6.51 -1.78 -7.14
N MET A 37 5.69 -2.66 -6.53
CA MET A 37 6.18 -3.88 -5.89
C MET A 37 6.83 -4.83 -6.91
N ALA A 38 6.22 -5.02 -8.08
CA ALA A 38 6.79 -5.84 -9.16
C ALA A 38 8.15 -5.29 -9.64
N GLU A 39 8.27 -3.97 -9.79
CA GLU A 39 9.54 -3.34 -10.16
C GLU A 39 10.61 -3.53 -9.07
N CYS A 40 10.24 -3.42 -7.79
CA CYS A 40 11.17 -3.70 -6.71
C CYS A 40 11.66 -5.16 -6.72
N LYS A 41 10.74 -6.13 -6.90
CA LYS A 41 11.08 -7.56 -7.01
C LYS A 41 12.11 -7.81 -8.10
N LYS A 42 11.91 -7.19 -9.27
CA LYS A 42 12.83 -7.27 -10.41
C LYS A 42 14.21 -6.73 -10.09
N ARG A 43 14.25 -5.54 -9.48
CA ARG A 43 15.51 -4.89 -9.07
C ARG A 43 16.31 -5.73 -8.09
N VAL A 44 15.65 -6.51 -7.22
CA VAL A 44 16.32 -7.34 -6.20
C VAL A 44 16.49 -8.81 -6.62
N GLY A 45 16.08 -9.17 -7.84
CA GLY A 45 16.20 -10.52 -8.39
C GLY A 45 15.28 -11.55 -7.73
N LEU A 46 14.08 -11.14 -7.34
CA LEU A 46 13.07 -11.97 -6.66
C LEU A 46 11.71 -11.93 -7.38
N ASP A 47 11.71 -11.80 -8.71
CA ASP A 47 10.50 -11.74 -9.55
C ASP A 47 9.51 -12.88 -9.30
N ASP A 48 10.02 -14.09 -9.09
CA ASP A 48 9.21 -15.30 -8.92
C ASP A 48 8.74 -15.54 -7.47
N VAL A 49 9.29 -14.82 -6.50
CA VAL A 49 8.92 -14.98 -5.07
C VAL A 49 7.55 -14.37 -4.81
N ALA A 50 6.69 -15.05 -4.07
CA ALA A 50 5.37 -14.51 -3.75
C ALA A 50 5.48 -13.21 -2.94
N THR A 51 4.69 -12.20 -3.31
CA THR A 51 4.64 -10.95 -2.54
C THR A 51 4.08 -11.23 -1.15
N PRO A 52 4.79 -10.87 -0.06
CA PRO A 52 4.31 -11.12 1.29
C PRO A 52 2.97 -10.44 1.57
N SER A 53 2.13 -11.07 2.39
CA SER A 53 0.85 -10.50 2.83
C SER A 53 0.97 -9.61 4.07
N GLY A 54 2.19 -9.41 4.59
CA GLY A 54 2.44 -8.64 5.80
C GLY A 54 3.92 -8.28 5.99
N MET A 55 4.19 -7.43 6.99
CA MET A 55 5.52 -6.90 7.29
C MET A 55 6.23 -7.58 8.47
N VAL A 56 5.58 -8.53 9.15
CA VAL A 56 6.15 -9.21 10.33
C VAL A 56 7.38 -10.01 9.91
N LEU A 57 8.55 -9.69 10.48
CA LEU A 57 9.82 -10.37 10.16
C LEU A 57 10.02 -11.64 10.99
N ASP A 58 9.63 -11.60 12.27
CA ASP A 58 9.65 -12.75 13.18
C ASP A 58 8.20 -13.15 13.48
N ASP A 59 7.65 -13.99 12.59
CA ASP A 59 6.30 -14.51 12.75
C ASP A 59 6.32 -15.69 13.74
N PRO A 60 5.61 -15.59 14.88
CA PRO A 60 5.52 -16.67 15.86
C PRO A 60 5.03 -17.99 15.25
N ALA A 61 4.19 -17.95 14.23
CA ALA A 61 3.64 -19.13 13.57
C ALA A 61 4.72 -19.92 12.80
N THR A 62 5.78 -19.24 12.36
CA THR A 62 6.89 -19.85 11.60
C THR A 62 8.18 -19.96 12.39
N ARG A 63 8.19 -19.56 13.66
CA ARG A 63 9.40 -19.58 14.48
C ARG A 63 9.88 -21.01 14.71
N GLY A 64 11.17 -21.27 14.47
CA GLY A 64 11.78 -22.58 14.62
C GLY A 64 11.50 -23.56 13.48
N GLN A 65 10.74 -23.14 12.44
CA GLN A 65 10.61 -23.91 11.21
C GLN A 65 11.91 -23.83 10.39
N GLU A 66 12.13 -24.81 9.52
CA GLU A 66 13.25 -24.82 8.59
C GLU A 66 13.19 -23.60 7.66
N MET A 67 14.33 -22.94 7.47
CA MET A 67 14.43 -21.80 6.56
C MET A 67 14.45 -22.28 5.10
N THR A 68 13.30 -22.25 4.45
CA THR A 68 13.18 -22.58 3.02
C THR A 68 13.65 -21.40 2.13
N PRO A 69 14.05 -21.67 0.87
CA PRO A 69 14.38 -20.60 -0.08
C PRO A 69 13.25 -19.59 -0.30
N GLU A 70 11.99 -20.06 -0.31
CA GLU A 70 10.81 -19.19 -0.43
C GLU A 70 10.67 -18.28 0.80
N MET A 71 10.81 -18.81 2.02
CA MET A 71 10.76 -18.00 3.23
C MET A 71 11.89 -16.97 3.27
N ALA A 72 13.11 -17.36 2.88
CA ALA A 72 14.24 -16.44 2.78
C ALA A 72 13.98 -15.34 1.73
N GLY A 73 13.41 -15.70 0.57
CA GLY A 73 13.00 -14.75 -0.46
C GLY A 73 11.96 -13.75 0.05
N GLN A 74 10.91 -14.24 0.72
CA GLN A 74 9.87 -13.38 1.29
C GLN A 74 10.41 -12.45 2.39
N LEU A 75 11.32 -12.94 3.24
CA LEU A 75 12.01 -12.10 4.24
C LEU A 75 12.85 -11.02 3.56
N ARG A 76 13.58 -11.36 2.49
CA ARG A 76 14.33 -10.37 1.70
C ARG A 76 13.40 -9.33 1.10
N LEU A 77 12.24 -9.71 0.57
CA LEU A 77 11.25 -8.75 0.07
C LEU A 77 10.74 -7.81 1.15
N LYS A 78 10.45 -8.31 2.36
CA LYS A 78 10.02 -7.46 3.50
C LYS A 78 11.05 -6.40 3.88
N VAL A 79 12.33 -6.66 3.66
CA VAL A 79 13.42 -5.73 3.96
C VAL A 79 13.76 -4.83 2.77
N GLN A 80 14.02 -5.42 1.61
CA GLN A 80 14.56 -4.71 0.44
C GLN A 80 13.49 -3.95 -0.35
N CYS A 81 12.21 -4.35 -0.22
CA CYS A 81 11.05 -3.71 -0.84
C CYS A 81 10.06 -3.18 0.20
N ALA A 82 10.56 -2.80 1.39
CA ALA A 82 9.71 -2.44 2.52
C ALA A 82 8.74 -1.29 2.21
N LEU A 83 9.15 -0.29 1.42
CA LEU A 83 8.32 0.87 1.09
C LEU A 83 7.17 0.47 0.16
N GLU A 84 7.50 -0.21 -0.94
CA GLU A 84 6.54 -0.68 -1.94
C GLU A 84 5.57 -1.70 -1.32
N LEU A 85 6.07 -2.59 -0.47
CA LEU A 85 5.24 -3.57 0.23
C LEU A 85 4.28 -2.90 1.23
N ASN A 86 4.75 -1.94 2.03
CA ASN A 86 3.88 -1.19 2.95
C ASN A 86 2.77 -0.46 2.21
N GLU A 87 3.09 0.18 1.09
CA GLU A 87 2.11 0.88 0.26
C GLU A 87 1.08 -0.08 -0.32
N LEU A 88 1.50 -1.23 -0.84
CA LEU A 88 0.59 -2.26 -1.36
C LEU A 88 -0.34 -2.79 -0.27
N LEU A 89 0.18 -3.07 0.93
CA LEU A 89 -0.63 -3.55 2.05
C LEU A 89 -1.60 -2.47 2.57
N ALA A 90 -1.23 -1.20 2.51
CA ALA A 90 -2.13 -0.09 2.83
C ALA A 90 -3.22 0.06 1.76
N ALA A 91 -2.85 0.08 0.47
CA ALA A 91 -3.78 0.18 -0.65
C ALA A 91 -4.83 -0.94 -0.63
N ARG A 92 -4.41 -2.18 -0.37
CA ARG A 92 -5.32 -3.34 -0.27
C ARG A 92 -6.28 -3.25 0.91
N ARG A 93 -5.84 -2.76 2.08
CA ARG A 93 -6.70 -2.55 3.25
C ARG A 93 -7.75 -1.47 3.00
N ASP A 94 -7.38 -0.40 2.31
CA ASP A 94 -8.31 0.70 2.03
C ASP A 94 -9.33 0.37 0.93
N ALA A 95 -9.01 -0.59 0.05
CA ALA A 95 -9.88 -1.06 -1.04
C ALA A 95 -10.91 -2.10 -0.60
N GLN A 96 -10.73 -2.72 0.57
CA GLN A 96 -11.69 -3.62 1.22
C GLN A 96 -12.78 -2.82 1.94
#